data_AF-A0AA40DKI7-F1
#
_entry.id   AF-A0AA40DKI7-F1
#
_cell.length_a   1.000
_cell.length_b   1.000
_cell.length_c   1.000
_cell.angle_alpha   90.00
_cell.angle_beta   90.00
_cell.angle_gamma   90.00
#
_symmetry.space_group_name_H-M   'P 1'
#
loop_
_entity.id
_entity.type
_entity.pdbx_description
1 polymer ?
#
loop_
_entity_poly.entity_id
_entity_poly.type
_entity_poly.pdbx_seq_one_letter_code
_entity_poly.pdbx_strand_id
1 'polypeptide(L)'
;MQLSLLQGVVALVAATGVAAFKPACIAGTEKLAAEALAGIAELSKNNPGSSCTVETAAKRQEWSALSVSERIAYTDAVKCLMAKPSILDPVEVPGAKSRYDDFVAIHINQTFSIHATANFLSWHRYFTWVYEQALRNECGYEGYQPYWNWGKYALDPLGSPLFDGSAGSIGGNGVFAPHGCTDGLGNGINCIPAGEGGGCVETGPFAGMSVNLGPVFSAFDSPDIVLVDTLFKYNPRCLRRDINVWVSSNWTTDHDSKKLITQNADIVSFQNAMQGDFPNGVYGVHSGGHYTLGGDPGADFFSSTGDPAFFLHHAQVDRTWWIWQNYKSAEARLEAIGGTITISNQPPSRDGTLDDLIDMDILADSRPIREVMSTVGLKGGPLCYVYV
;
A
#
# COMPACT_ATOMS: atom_id res chain seq x y z
N MET A 1 7.25 -27.24 71.41
CA MET A 1 8.52 -26.92 70.71
C MET A 1 8.70 -28.03 69.69
N GLN A 2 8.50 -27.88 68.38
CA GLN A 2 8.58 -26.75 67.46
C GLN A 2 7.45 -26.87 66.41
N LEU A 3 6.81 -25.75 66.05
CA LEU A 3 6.01 -25.64 64.84
C LEU A 3 6.98 -25.37 63.66
N SER A 4 6.94 -26.18 62.61
CA SER A 4 7.62 -25.88 61.35
C SER A 4 6.63 -25.19 60.40
N LEU A 5 6.91 -23.91 60.11
CA LEU A 5 6.32 -23.19 58.98
C LEU A 5 7.00 -23.65 57.69
N LEU A 6 6.23 -24.19 56.74
CA LEU A 6 6.62 -24.13 55.33
C LEU A 6 5.79 -23.04 54.65
N GLN A 7 6.48 -21.94 54.34
CA GLN A 7 5.97 -20.82 53.56
C GLN A 7 5.80 -21.25 52.10
N GLY A 8 4.60 -21.04 51.55
CA GLY A 8 4.34 -21.17 50.12
C GLY A 8 5.05 -20.05 49.37
N VAL A 9 5.83 -20.43 48.35
CA VAL A 9 6.38 -19.49 47.38
C VAL A 9 5.27 -19.15 46.39
N VAL A 10 4.67 -17.97 46.52
CA VAL A 10 3.82 -17.38 45.49
C VAL A 10 4.76 -16.79 44.45
N ALA A 11 4.84 -17.41 43.28
CA ALA A 11 5.50 -16.82 42.12
C ALA A 11 4.67 -15.60 41.66
N LEU A 12 5.20 -14.39 41.86
CA LEU A 12 4.67 -13.19 41.24
C LEU A 12 4.99 -13.28 39.74
N VAL A 13 4.01 -13.66 38.93
CA VAL A 13 4.08 -13.43 37.47
C VAL A 13 3.90 -11.93 37.27
N ALA A 14 5.01 -11.21 37.08
CA ALA A 14 4.96 -9.86 36.59
C ALA A 14 4.42 -9.91 35.16
N ALA A 15 3.13 -9.63 34.99
CA ALA A 15 2.58 -9.30 33.69
C ALA A 15 3.24 -7.99 33.23
N THR A 16 4.29 -8.10 32.42
CA THR A 16 4.81 -6.97 31.66
C THR A 16 3.72 -6.57 30.69
N GLY A 17 2.89 -5.60 31.08
CA GLY A 17 1.89 -5.02 30.20
C GLY A 17 2.61 -4.42 29.00
N VAL A 18 2.44 -5.03 27.83
CA VAL A 18 2.82 -4.41 26.56
C VAL A 18 2.09 -3.07 26.50
N ALA A 19 2.84 -1.98 26.36
CA ALA A 19 2.23 -0.66 26.29
C ALA A 19 1.24 -0.63 25.11
N ALA A 20 0.00 -0.20 25.36
CA ALA A 20 -0.99 -0.08 24.31
C ALA A 20 -0.52 0.95 23.26
N PHE A 21 -0.68 0.60 21.97
CA PHE A 21 -0.37 1.46 20.84
C PHE A 21 -0.97 2.86 21.00
N LYS A 22 -0.16 3.88 20.72
CA LYS A 22 -0.58 5.29 20.75
C LYS A 22 -0.41 5.90 19.36
N PRO A 23 -1.50 6.28 18.68
CA PRO A 23 -1.41 6.89 17.36
C PRO A 23 -0.69 8.24 17.43
N ALA A 24 0.20 8.48 16.47
CA ALA A 24 0.81 9.78 16.27
C ALA A 24 -0.23 10.80 15.75
N CYS A 25 0.08 12.09 15.91
CA CYS A 25 -0.82 13.17 15.50
C CYS A 25 -0.98 13.21 13.99
N ILE A 26 -2.23 13.25 13.51
CA ILE A 26 -2.61 13.33 12.09
C ILE A 26 -3.41 14.59 11.75
N ALA A 27 -3.46 15.57 12.65
CA ALA A 27 -4.34 16.73 12.52
C ALA A 27 -4.06 17.56 11.24
N GLY A 28 -2.83 17.53 10.73
CA GLY A 28 -2.45 18.24 9.52
C GLY A 28 -3.18 17.70 8.30
N THR A 29 -3.04 16.40 8.04
CA THR A 29 -3.68 15.75 6.89
C THR A 29 -5.19 15.61 7.05
N GLU A 30 -5.71 15.38 8.27
CA GLU A 30 -7.16 15.30 8.49
C GLU A 30 -7.88 16.63 8.21
N LYS A 31 -7.26 17.76 8.54
CA LYS A 31 -7.80 19.07 8.16
C LYS A 31 -7.89 19.20 6.64
N LEU A 32 -6.84 18.81 5.91
CA LEU A 32 -6.82 18.88 4.45
C LEU A 32 -7.81 17.90 3.83
N ALA A 33 -8.00 16.72 4.41
CA ALA A 33 -8.98 15.74 3.96
C ALA A 33 -10.42 16.26 4.09
N ALA A 34 -10.75 16.97 5.18
CA ALA A 34 -12.04 17.63 5.33
C ALA A 34 -12.26 18.73 4.26
N GLU A 35 -11.24 19.54 3.98
CA GLU A 35 -11.28 20.55 2.91
C GLU A 35 -11.44 19.89 1.53
N ALA A 36 -10.74 18.78 1.28
CA ALA A 36 -10.85 18.00 0.05
C ALA A 36 -12.24 17.38 -0.14
N LEU A 37 -12.85 16.85 0.94
CA LEU A 37 -14.21 16.30 0.90
C LEU A 37 -15.23 17.38 0.51
N ALA A 38 -15.09 18.59 1.06
CA ALA A 38 -15.92 19.72 0.67
C ALA A 38 -15.69 20.13 -0.79
N GLY A 39 -14.43 20.11 -1.25
CA GLY A 39 -14.06 20.44 -2.64
C GLY A 39 -14.67 19.48 -3.66
N ILE A 40 -14.58 18.17 -3.44
CA ILE A 40 -15.16 17.17 -4.34
C ILE A 40 -16.69 17.16 -4.27
N ALA A 41 -17.28 17.42 -3.10
CA ALA A 41 -18.73 17.57 -2.97
C ALA A 41 -19.26 18.74 -3.81
N GLU A 42 -18.56 19.86 -3.82
CA GLU A 42 -18.93 21.02 -4.63
C GLU A 42 -18.72 20.77 -6.13
N LEU A 43 -17.61 20.12 -6.51
CA LEU A 43 -17.36 19.75 -7.90
C LEU A 43 -18.42 18.79 -8.44
N SER A 44 -18.90 17.85 -7.61
CA SER A 44 -19.93 16.87 -7.98
C SER A 44 -21.29 17.52 -8.27
N LYS A 45 -21.68 18.54 -7.49
CA LYS A 45 -22.94 19.27 -7.72
C LYS A 45 -22.97 19.98 -9.08
N ASN A 46 -21.82 20.51 -9.49
CA ASN A 46 -21.70 21.31 -10.70
C ASN A 46 -21.51 20.47 -11.98
N ASN A 47 -21.44 19.14 -11.86
CA ASN A 47 -21.22 18.25 -12.99
C ASN A 47 -22.13 17.00 -12.91
N PRO A 48 -23.43 17.13 -13.25
CA PRO A 48 -24.47 16.13 -13.01
C PRO A 48 -24.38 14.88 -13.90
N GLY A 49 -23.30 14.72 -14.68
CA GLY A 49 -23.11 13.58 -15.58
C GLY A 49 -22.77 12.26 -14.87
N SER A 50 -22.58 12.26 -13.55
CA SER A 50 -22.30 11.07 -12.74
C SER A 50 -23.48 10.76 -11.81
N SER A 51 -23.86 9.49 -11.70
CA SER A 51 -24.81 9.02 -10.68
C SER A 51 -24.17 8.88 -9.29
N CYS A 52 -22.86 9.04 -9.19
CA CYS A 52 -22.14 9.01 -7.93
C CYS A 52 -22.04 10.41 -7.30
N THR A 53 -22.42 10.53 -6.04
CA THR A 53 -22.24 11.74 -5.24
C THR A 53 -21.44 11.41 -3.98
N VAL A 54 -20.98 12.42 -3.24
CA VAL A 54 -20.26 12.19 -1.96
C VAL A 54 -21.15 11.45 -0.94
N GLU A 55 -22.46 11.63 -1.01
CA GLU A 55 -23.43 10.98 -0.13
C GLU A 55 -23.69 9.52 -0.50
N THR A 56 -23.63 9.18 -1.78
CA THR A 56 -23.87 7.80 -2.28
C THR A 56 -22.58 7.00 -2.46
N ALA A 57 -21.43 7.68 -2.53
CA ALA A 57 -20.11 7.09 -2.67
C ALA A 57 -19.78 6.14 -1.52
N ALA A 58 -19.09 5.06 -1.87
CA ALA A 58 -18.48 4.17 -0.90
C ALA A 58 -17.48 4.94 0.00
N LYS A 59 -17.41 4.56 1.27
CA LYS A 59 -16.51 5.19 2.24
C LYS A 59 -15.30 4.30 2.49
N ARG A 60 -14.14 4.68 1.98
CA ARG A 60 -12.85 4.06 2.33
C ARG A 60 -12.37 4.64 3.65
N GLN A 61 -12.14 3.76 4.62
CA GLN A 61 -11.86 4.13 6.01
C GLN A 61 -10.45 3.73 6.41
N GLU A 62 -9.89 4.46 7.38
CA GLU A 62 -8.61 4.11 7.97
C GLU A 62 -8.73 2.76 8.69
N TRP A 63 -7.72 1.88 8.55
CA TRP A 63 -7.74 0.52 9.11
C TRP A 63 -8.18 0.47 10.57
N SER A 64 -7.64 1.34 11.43
CA SER A 64 -7.99 1.30 12.85
C SER A 64 -9.39 1.87 13.18
N ALA A 65 -10.05 2.54 12.22
CA ALA A 65 -11.45 2.95 12.35
C ALA A 65 -12.43 1.79 12.12
N LEU A 66 -12.03 0.76 11.36
CA LEU A 66 -12.80 -0.47 11.24
C LEU A 66 -12.85 -1.23 12.57
N SER A 67 -13.98 -1.88 12.84
CA SER A 67 -14.09 -2.88 13.91
C SER A 67 -13.20 -4.08 13.61
N VAL A 68 -12.84 -4.85 14.65
CA VAL A 68 -12.04 -6.07 14.49
C VAL A 68 -12.72 -7.07 13.55
N SER A 69 -14.04 -7.21 13.61
CA SER A 69 -14.80 -8.07 12.69
C SER A 69 -14.72 -7.62 11.24
N GLU A 70 -14.74 -6.31 10.96
CA GLU A 70 -14.61 -5.78 9.60
C GLU A 70 -13.21 -6.00 9.04
N ARG A 71 -12.17 -5.88 9.89
CA ARG A 71 -10.79 -6.19 9.51
C ARG A 71 -10.60 -7.68 9.20
N ILE A 72 -11.19 -8.55 10.03
CA ILE A 72 -11.20 -10.00 9.77
C ILE A 72 -11.91 -10.28 8.44
N ALA A 73 -13.09 -9.70 8.21
CA ALA A 73 -13.83 -9.87 6.95
C ALA A 73 -13.00 -9.45 5.72
N TYR A 74 -12.23 -8.36 5.82
CA TYR A 74 -11.28 -7.98 4.76
C TYR A 74 -10.22 -9.05 4.55
N THR A 75 -9.51 -9.48 5.60
CA THR A 75 -8.45 -10.50 5.47
C THR A 75 -8.95 -11.86 5.02
N ASP A 76 -10.18 -12.24 5.38
CA ASP A 76 -10.85 -13.43 4.88
C ASP A 76 -11.10 -13.36 3.38
N ALA A 77 -11.52 -12.20 2.87
CA ALA A 77 -11.66 -11.99 1.42
C ALA A 77 -10.31 -12.05 0.68
N VAL A 78 -9.24 -11.51 1.26
CA VAL A 78 -7.89 -11.63 0.69
C VAL A 78 -7.45 -13.10 0.61
N LYS A 79 -7.60 -13.85 1.71
CA LYS A 79 -7.31 -15.29 1.74
C LYS A 79 -8.15 -16.07 0.74
N CYS A 80 -9.40 -15.66 0.52
CA CYS A 80 -10.24 -16.24 -0.54
C CYS A 80 -9.65 -16.02 -1.94
N LEU A 81 -9.13 -14.83 -2.28
CA LEU A 81 -8.42 -14.62 -3.55
C LEU A 81 -7.15 -15.45 -3.66
N MET A 82 -6.41 -15.60 -2.56
CA MET A 82 -5.23 -16.47 -2.50
C MET A 82 -5.57 -17.97 -2.67
N ALA A 83 -6.80 -18.38 -2.35
CA ALA A 83 -7.26 -19.76 -2.48
C ALA A 83 -7.87 -20.09 -3.86
N LYS A 84 -8.37 -19.09 -4.59
CA LYS A 84 -8.90 -19.27 -5.95
C LYS A 84 -7.75 -19.45 -6.94
N PRO A 85 -7.88 -20.32 -7.96
CA PRO A 85 -6.83 -20.52 -8.96
C PRO A 85 -6.62 -19.27 -9.81
N SER A 86 -5.37 -19.00 -10.20
CA SER A 86 -5.02 -17.99 -11.22
C SER A 86 -5.81 -18.21 -12.52
N ILE A 87 -6.16 -17.12 -13.21
CA ILE A 87 -6.79 -17.17 -14.54
C ILE A 87 -5.84 -16.78 -15.68
N LEU A 88 -4.57 -16.48 -15.38
CA LEU A 88 -3.53 -16.27 -16.38
C LEU A 88 -3.18 -17.58 -17.09
N ASP A 89 -2.62 -17.47 -18.30
CA ASP A 89 -2.09 -18.63 -19.00
C ASP A 89 -0.90 -19.22 -18.20
N PRO A 90 -1.01 -20.46 -17.69
CA PRO A 90 0.04 -21.08 -16.89
C PRO A 90 1.33 -21.38 -17.68
N VAL A 91 1.29 -21.30 -19.02
CA VAL A 91 2.49 -21.39 -19.86
C VAL A 91 3.26 -20.07 -19.84
N GLU A 92 2.55 -18.95 -19.92
CA GLU A 92 3.14 -17.60 -19.93
C GLU A 92 3.53 -17.13 -18.53
N VAL A 93 2.70 -17.42 -17.52
CA VAL A 93 2.90 -16.99 -16.13
C VAL A 93 2.94 -18.21 -15.19
N PRO A 94 3.93 -19.09 -15.30
CA PRO A 94 3.95 -20.37 -14.56
C PRO A 94 4.01 -20.20 -13.05
N GLY A 95 4.46 -19.06 -12.54
CA GLY A 95 4.50 -18.73 -11.12
C GLY A 95 3.18 -18.31 -10.51
N ALA A 96 2.20 -17.86 -11.31
CA ALA A 96 0.89 -17.52 -10.79
C ALA A 96 0.11 -18.79 -10.43
N LYS A 97 -0.26 -18.94 -9.16
CA LYS A 97 -1.03 -20.09 -8.65
C LYS A 97 -2.42 -19.69 -8.17
N SER A 98 -2.58 -18.43 -7.79
CA SER A 98 -3.82 -17.90 -7.24
C SER A 98 -4.35 -16.68 -7.99
N ARG A 99 -5.62 -16.34 -7.79
CA ARG A 99 -6.18 -15.06 -8.27
C ARG A 99 -5.45 -13.86 -7.68
N TYR A 100 -4.90 -13.99 -6.47
CA TYR A 100 -4.04 -12.97 -5.89
C TYR A 100 -2.74 -12.81 -6.68
N ASP A 101 -2.13 -13.91 -7.14
CA ASP A 101 -0.91 -13.87 -7.96
C ASP A 101 -1.14 -13.20 -9.33
N ASP A 102 -2.38 -13.17 -9.85
CA ASP A 102 -2.69 -12.44 -11.08
C ASP A 102 -2.40 -10.94 -10.93
N PHE A 103 -2.75 -10.36 -9.78
CA PHE A 103 -2.43 -8.96 -9.45
C PHE A 103 -0.92 -8.76 -9.33
N VAL A 104 -0.21 -9.69 -8.68
CA VAL A 104 1.24 -9.63 -8.52
C VAL A 104 1.94 -9.70 -9.89
N ALA A 105 1.50 -10.61 -10.77
CA ALA A 105 2.07 -10.78 -12.11
C ALA A 105 1.89 -9.53 -12.97
N ILE A 106 0.71 -8.90 -12.95
CA ILE A 106 0.44 -7.71 -13.75
C ILE A 106 1.25 -6.51 -13.26
N HIS A 107 1.40 -6.35 -11.94
CA HIS A 107 2.29 -5.32 -11.40
C HIS A 107 3.75 -5.56 -11.80
N ILE A 108 4.26 -6.80 -11.69
CA ILE A 108 5.60 -7.16 -12.17
C ILE A 108 5.77 -6.82 -13.65
N ASN A 109 4.80 -7.21 -14.50
CA ASN A 109 4.86 -7.04 -15.95
C ASN A 109 4.92 -5.56 -16.35
N GLN A 110 4.16 -4.71 -15.66
CA GLN A 110 3.99 -3.30 -16.03
C GLN A 110 4.87 -2.34 -15.23
N THR A 111 5.73 -2.83 -14.32
CA THR A 111 6.52 -2.00 -13.39
C THR A 111 7.23 -0.81 -14.05
N PHE A 112 7.81 -0.99 -15.25
CA PHE A 112 8.53 0.08 -15.97
C PHE A 112 7.64 1.09 -16.71
N SER A 113 6.33 0.86 -16.80
CA SER A 113 5.38 1.77 -17.41
C SER A 113 4.40 2.40 -16.41
N ILE A 114 4.51 2.08 -15.12
CA ILE A 114 3.57 2.51 -14.06
C ILE A 114 4.26 3.24 -12.90
N HIS A 115 5.59 3.36 -12.91
CA HIS A 115 6.36 4.10 -11.90
C HIS A 115 7.23 5.16 -12.57
N ALA A 116 7.36 6.32 -11.93
CA ALA A 116 7.98 7.52 -12.50
C ALA A 116 7.47 7.85 -13.91
N THR A 117 6.18 7.62 -14.13
CA THR A 117 5.43 7.82 -15.38
C THR A 117 4.24 8.75 -15.17
N ALA A 118 3.63 9.19 -16.28
CA ALA A 118 2.43 10.02 -16.25
C ALA A 118 1.19 9.35 -15.63
N ASN A 119 1.12 8.02 -15.68
CA ASN A 119 -0.02 7.25 -15.19
C ASN A 119 0.20 6.64 -13.80
N PHE A 120 1.32 6.93 -13.10
CA PHE A 120 1.62 6.31 -11.80
C PHE A 120 0.43 6.37 -10.83
N LEU A 121 -0.12 7.56 -10.61
CA LEU A 121 -1.22 7.76 -9.67
C LEU A 121 -2.54 7.12 -10.17
N SER A 122 -2.86 7.30 -11.46
CA SER A 122 -4.11 6.84 -12.05
C SER A 122 -4.15 5.31 -12.21
N TRP A 123 -3.03 4.70 -12.60
CA TRP A 123 -2.87 3.25 -12.69
C TRP A 123 -3.06 2.59 -11.33
N HIS A 124 -2.37 3.08 -10.29
CA HIS A 124 -2.47 2.51 -8.94
C HIS A 124 -3.85 2.73 -8.29
N ARG A 125 -4.51 3.87 -8.58
CA ARG A 125 -5.92 4.09 -8.21
C ARG A 125 -6.81 3.03 -8.83
N TYR A 126 -6.70 2.79 -10.14
CA TYR A 126 -7.54 1.82 -10.82
C TYR A 126 -7.22 0.39 -10.38
N PHE A 127 -5.95 0.04 -10.27
CA PHE A 127 -5.49 -1.26 -9.78
C PHE A 127 -6.03 -1.60 -8.39
N THR A 128 -5.97 -0.64 -7.45
CA THR A 128 -6.53 -0.79 -6.10
C THR A 128 -8.06 -0.94 -6.13
N TRP A 129 -8.75 -0.22 -7.02
CA TRP A 129 -10.19 -0.36 -7.19
C TRP A 129 -10.59 -1.71 -7.81
N VAL A 130 -9.84 -2.20 -8.81
CA VAL A 130 -10.05 -3.51 -9.43
C VAL A 130 -9.84 -4.63 -8.41
N TYR A 131 -8.81 -4.50 -7.56
CA TYR A 131 -8.59 -5.42 -6.43
C TYR A 131 -9.77 -5.43 -5.45
N GLU A 132 -10.27 -4.25 -5.08
CA GLU A 132 -11.48 -4.13 -4.26
C GLU A 132 -12.68 -4.84 -4.93
N GLN A 133 -12.86 -4.66 -6.24
CA GLN A 133 -13.94 -5.34 -6.97
C GLN A 133 -13.77 -6.87 -6.97
N ALA A 134 -12.54 -7.39 -7.08
CA ALA A 134 -12.29 -8.83 -6.98
C ALA A 134 -12.65 -9.36 -5.58
N LEU A 135 -12.26 -8.66 -4.50
CA LEU A 135 -12.64 -9.03 -3.14
C LEU A 135 -14.17 -9.08 -2.98
N ARG A 136 -14.87 -8.07 -3.48
CA ARG A 136 -16.33 -7.95 -3.34
C ARG A 136 -17.08 -8.97 -4.19
N ASN A 137 -16.76 -9.03 -5.49
CA ASN A 137 -17.55 -9.78 -6.47
C ASN A 137 -17.18 -11.26 -6.53
N GLU A 138 -15.96 -11.63 -6.15
CA GLU A 138 -15.51 -13.03 -6.21
C GLU A 138 -15.44 -13.70 -4.84
N CYS A 139 -15.24 -12.91 -3.79
CA CYS A 139 -15.03 -13.38 -2.42
C CYS A 139 -16.08 -12.87 -1.42
N GLY A 140 -17.10 -12.16 -1.89
CA GLY A 140 -18.25 -11.76 -1.06
C GLY A 140 -17.92 -10.72 0.00
N TYR A 141 -16.83 -9.96 -0.15
CA TYR A 141 -16.51 -8.87 0.77
C TYR A 141 -17.58 -7.77 0.69
N GLU A 142 -18.22 -7.45 1.81
CA GLU A 142 -19.26 -6.41 1.85
C GLU A 142 -18.69 -5.01 2.15
N GLY A 143 -17.47 -4.94 2.70
CA GLY A 143 -16.76 -3.68 2.98
C GLY A 143 -16.01 -3.10 1.78
N TYR A 144 -15.38 -1.94 1.96
CA TYR A 144 -14.61 -1.25 0.92
C TYR A 144 -13.14 -1.18 1.29
N GLN A 145 -12.26 -0.88 0.33
CA GLN A 145 -10.82 -0.90 0.54
C GLN A 145 -10.40 0.00 1.71
N PRO A 146 -9.84 -0.55 2.80
CA PRO A 146 -9.28 0.25 3.87
C PRO A 146 -7.92 0.83 3.47
N TYR A 147 -7.53 1.90 4.15
CA TYR A 147 -6.22 2.53 3.95
C TYR A 147 -5.36 2.54 5.21
N TRP A 148 -4.05 2.52 5.01
CA TRP A 148 -3.04 2.66 6.04
C TRP A 148 -2.63 4.13 6.18
N ASN A 149 -3.14 4.84 7.19
CA ASN A 149 -2.65 6.20 7.47
C ASN A 149 -1.22 6.14 8.03
N TRP A 150 -0.21 6.36 7.20
CA TRP A 150 1.18 6.30 7.60
C TRP A 150 1.50 7.19 8.80
N GLY A 151 1.01 8.44 8.76
CA GLY A 151 1.27 9.44 9.79
C GLY A 151 0.80 8.99 11.17
N LYS A 152 -0.27 8.18 11.22
CA LYS A 152 -0.82 7.62 12.47
C LYS A 152 0.12 6.59 13.10
N TYR A 153 0.84 5.82 12.28
CA TYR A 153 1.67 4.68 12.70
C TYR A 153 3.17 5.00 12.66
N ALA A 154 3.57 6.17 12.15
CA ALA A 154 4.95 6.52 11.85
C ALA A 154 5.95 6.36 13.01
N LEU A 155 5.50 6.52 14.26
CA LEU A 155 6.36 6.44 15.45
C LEU A 155 6.32 5.08 16.17
N ASP A 156 5.37 4.22 15.81
CA ASP A 156 5.20 2.88 16.37
C ASP A 156 4.46 1.98 15.36
N PRO A 157 5.10 1.63 14.23
CA PRO A 157 4.46 0.79 13.22
C PRO A 157 4.27 -0.65 13.73
N LEU A 158 5.20 -1.16 14.55
CA LEU A 158 5.16 -2.51 15.12
C LEU A 158 3.96 -2.72 16.06
N GLY A 159 3.67 -1.74 16.93
CA GLY A 159 2.52 -1.80 17.82
C GLY A 159 1.19 -1.50 17.12
N SER A 160 1.20 -1.03 15.87
CA SER A 160 -0.01 -0.57 15.19
C SER A 160 -1.02 -1.70 14.99
N PRO A 161 -2.34 -1.41 14.95
CA PRO A 161 -3.36 -2.43 14.67
C PRO A 161 -3.25 -3.07 13.28
N LEU A 162 -2.38 -2.54 12.42
CA LEU A 162 -2.06 -3.07 11.11
C LEU A 162 -1.05 -4.22 11.19
N PHE A 163 -0.08 -4.12 12.12
CA PHE A 163 1.08 -5.01 12.21
C PHE A 163 1.30 -5.67 13.59
N ASP A 164 0.33 -5.56 14.50
CA ASP A 164 0.39 -6.16 15.85
C ASP A 164 0.32 -7.70 15.88
N GLY A 165 0.16 -8.35 14.71
CA GLY A 165 0.07 -9.81 14.59
C GLY A 165 -1.24 -10.42 15.14
N SER A 166 -2.21 -9.59 15.54
CA SER A 166 -3.53 -10.06 15.99
C SER A 166 -4.37 -10.61 14.84
N ALA A 167 -5.49 -11.25 15.15
CA ALA A 167 -6.44 -11.73 14.14
C ALA A 167 -7.03 -10.60 13.27
N GLY A 168 -7.04 -9.36 13.76
CA GLY A 168 -7.52 -8.19 13.03
C GLY A 168 -6.42 -7.37 12.36
N SER A 169 -5.21 -7.92 12.21
CA SER A 169 -4.06 -7.27 11.56
C SER A 169 -3.91 -7.71 10.10
N ILE A 170 -2.95 -7.14 9.38
CA ILE A 170 -2.45 -7.62 8.09
C ILE A 170 -1.23 -8.56 8.29
N GLY A 171 -1.18 -9.26 9.43
CA GLY A 171 -0.03 -10.05 9.86
C GLY A 171 0.89 -9.26 10.80
N GLY A 172 1.87 -9.94 11.36
CA GLY A 172 2.88 -9.31 12.22
C GLY A 172 4.12 -8.82 11.48
N ASN A 173 5.15 -8.52 12.27
CA ASN A 173 6.52 -8.48 11.79
C ASN A 173 7.01 -9.90 11.43
N GLY A 174 8.11 -9.98 10.68
CA GLY A 174 8.84 -11.24 10.51
C GLY A 174 9.47 -11.69 11.83
N VAL A 175 9.69 -12.99 11.99
CA VAL A 175 10.57 -13.48 13.06
C VAL A 175 11.95 -12.86 12.89
N PHE A 176 12.61 -12.56 14.02
CA PHE A 176 13.94 -11.96 13.96
C PHE A 176 14.92 -12.85 13.20
N ALA A 177 15.57 -12.29 12.18
CA ALA A 177 16.64 -12.90 11.43
C ALA A 177 17.77 -11.88 11.26
N PRO A 178 19.02 -12.17 11.64
CA PRO A 178 20.12 -11.21 11.45
C PRO A 178 20.34 -10.90 9.96
N HIS A 179 20.38 -9.62 9.60
CA HIS A 179 20.66 -9.15 8.24
C HIS A 179 21.35 -7.77 8.25
N GLY A 180 21.85 -7.36 7.08
CA GLY A 180 22.41 -6.02 6.86
C GLY A 180 21.34 -4.94 6.73
N CYS A 181 21.76 -3.72 6.41
CA CYS A 181 20.81 -2.66 6.08
C CYS A 181 20.11 -2.96 4.74
N THR A 182 18.89 -2.45 4.56
CA THR A 182 18.16 -2.53 3.28
C THR A 182 18.56 -1.34 2.40
N ASP A 183 19.17 -1.59 1.24
CA ASP A 183 19.71 -0.55 0.34
C ASP A 183 18.65 -0.04 -0.64
N GLY A 184 17.58 0.53 -0.10
CA GLY A 184 16.39 0.91 -0.87
C GLY A 184 16.57 2.02 -1.89
N LEU A 185 17.61 2.85 -1.75
CA LEU A 185 17.95 3.93 -2.69
C LEU A 185 19.12 3.59 -3.63
N GLY A 186 19.82 2.49 -3.33
CA GLY A 186 21.06 2.11 -3.99
C GLY A 186 22.28 2.90 -3.52
N ASN A 187 23.46 2.32 -3.76
CA ASN A 187 24.77 2.90 -3.44
C ASN A 187 24.98 3.18 -1.94
N GLY A 188 24.19 2.58 -1.05
CA GLY A 188 24.26 2.76 0.39
C GLY A 188 23.76 4.12 0.90
N ILE A 189 23.11 4.93 0.07
CA ILE A 189 22.56 6.21 0.48
C ILE A 189 21.36 5.97 1.40
N ASN A 190 21.42 6.50 2.63
CA ASN A 190 20.35 6.35 3.62
C ASN A 190 19.86 4.89 3.73
N CYS A 191 20.83 3.96 3.76
CA CYS A 191 20.55 2.54 3.92
C CYS A 191 19.75 2.29 5.20
N ILE A 192 18.59 1.64 5.06
CA ILE A 192 17.64 1.47 6.16
C ILE A 192 18.24 0.48 7.16
N PRO A 193 18.48 0.89 8.42
CA PRO A 193 19.03 -0.01 9.43
C PRO A 193 18.16 -1.25 9.61
N ALA A 194 18.77 -2.40 9.89
CA ALA A 194 18.01 -3.62 10.20
C ALA A 194 17.06 -3.38 11.38
N GLY A 195 15.81 -3.77 11.22
CA GLY A 195 14.79 -3.72 12.26
C GLY A 195 14.81 -4.97 13.14
N GLU A 196 13.65 -5.26 13.74
CA GLU A 196 13.48 -6.38 14.67
C GLU A 196 12.92 -7.64 13.97
N GLY A 197 12.81 -7.64 12.64
CA GLY A 197 12.27 -8.74 11.84
C GLY A 197 13.30 -9.37 10.92
N GLY A 198 12.95 -9.50 9.63
CA GLY A 198 13.78 -10.02 8.54
C GLY A 198 13.46 -11.46 8.13
N GLY A 199 12.85 -12.24 9.02
CA GLY A 199 12.38 -13.60 8.75
C GLY A 199 10.92 -13.66 8.28
N CYS A 200 10.37 -14.88 8.27
CA CYS A 200 8.98 -15.12 7.87
C CYS A 200 7.99 -14.50 8.87
N VAL A 201 6.84 -14.04 8.36
CA VAL A 201 5.69 -13.65 9.19
C VAL A 201 5.01 -14.92 9.73
N GLU A 202 4.96 -15.06 11.06
CA GLU A 202 4.39 -16.24 11.74
C GLU A 202 3.12 -15.94 12.55
N THR A 203 2.67 -14.68 12.57
CA THR A 203 1.48 -14.25 13.33
C THR A 203 0.48 -13.51 12.45
N GLY A 204 -0.78 -13.49 12.90
CA GLY A 204 -1.91 -12.87 12.20
C GLY A 204 -2.45 -13.68 11.01
N PRO A 205 -3.38 -13.11 10.23
CA PRO A 205 -4.15 -13.85 9.22
C PRO A 205 -3.32 -14.43 8.07
N PHE A 206 -2.12 -13.90 7.84
CA PHE A 206 -1.24 -14.28 6.75
C PHE A 206 -0.02 -15.09 7.21
N ALA A 207 -0.02 -15.57 8.45
CA ALA A 207 0.98 -16.54 8.91
C ALA A 207 0.97 -17.77 7.99
N GLY A 208 2.15 -18.14 7.47
CA GLY A 208 2.30 -19.27 6.54
C GLY A 208 1.82 -19.01 5.11
N MET A 209 1.54 -17.76 4.72
CA MET A 209 1.27 -17.43 3.32
C MET A 209 2.49 -17.70 2.43
N SER A 210 2.24 -18.10 1.18
CA SER A 210 3.27 -18.28 0.16
C SER A 210 3.25 -17.10 -0.81
N VAL A 211 4.41 -16.46 -0.98
CA VAL A 211 4.72 -15.52 -2.05
C VAL A 211 5.29 -16.32 -3.21
N ASN A 212 4.57 -16.38 -4.34
CA ASN A 212 4.87 -17.32 -5.43
C ASN A 212 5.70 -16.72 -6.57
N LEU A 213 5.69 -15.40 -6.72
CA LEU A 213 6.34 -14.65 -7.80
C LEU A 213 7.47 -13.78 -7.24
N GLY A 214 8.38 -13.34 -8.12
CA GLY A 214 9.57 -12.59 -7.73
C GLY A 214 10.53 -13.41 -6.84
N PRO A 215 11.46 -12.75 -6.14
CA PRO A 215 11.78 -11.34 -6.28
C PRO A 215 12.54 -11.09 -7.59
N VAL A 216 12.36 -9.92 -8.18
CA VAL A 216 13.02 -9.50 -9.44
C VAL A 216 14.14 -8.50 -9.13
N PHE A 217 13.89 -7.57 -8.21
CA PHE A 217 14.83 -6.54 -7.77
C PHE A 217 14.56 -6.22 -6.30
N SER A 218 15.20 -6.97 -5.40
CA SER A 218 15.10 -6.79 -3.95
C SER A 218 16.22 -5.90 -3.42
N ALA A 219 15.84 -4.87 -2.65
CA ALA A 219 16.77 -4.06 -1.86
C ALA A 219 17.10 -4.69 -0.49
N PHE A 220 16.40 -5.75 -0.10
CA PHE A 220 16.61 -6.50 1.13
C PHE A 220 17.51 -7.71 0.84
N ASP A 221 18.67 -7.76 1.49
CA ASP A 221 19.66 -8.82 1.34
C ASP A 221 19.47 -9.90 2.41
N SER A 222 19.13 -11.11 1.94
CA SER A 222 18.97 -12.30 2.78
C SER A 222 19.39 -13.53 1.99
N PRO A 223 20.13 -14.48 2.59
CA PRO A 223 20.58 -15.69 1.89
C PRO A 223 19.43 -16.59 1.44
N ASP A 224 18.24 -16.45 2.04
CA ASP A 224 17.05 -17.22 1.69
C ASP A 224 16.26 -16.61 0.51
N ILE A 225 16.66 -15.44 0.02
CA ILE A 225 16.01 -14.73 -1.07
C ILE A 225 16.83 -14.91 -2.33
N VAL A 226 16.27 -15.66 -3.27
CA VAL A 226 16.91 -15.96 -4.56
C VAL A 226 16.12 -15.24 -5.66
N LEU A 227 16.78 -14.32 -6.35
CA LEU A 227 16.19 -13.59 -7.49
C LEU A 227 15.84 -14.56 -8.62
N VAL A 228 14.71 -14.33 -9.26
CA VAL A 228 14.29 -15.12 -10.42
C VAL A 228 15.09 -14.75 -11.67
N ASP A 229 15.40 -15.74 -12.49
CA ASP A 229 16.04 -15.60 -13.82
C ASP A 229 15.05 -15.23 -14.92
N THR A 230 13.76 -15.47 -14.70
CA THR A 230 12.65 -15.04 -15.58
C THR A 230 11.52 -14.46 -14.75
N LEU A 231 10.90 -13.37 -15.21
CA LEU A 231 9.92 -12.57 -14.44
C LEU A 231 8.81 -13.37 -13.74
N PHE A 232 8.27 -14.40 -14.41
CA PHE A 232 7.12 -15.16 -13.92
C PHE A 232 7.45 -16.57 -13.43
N LYS A 233 8.71 -16.84 -13.09
CA LYS A 233 9.10 -18.15 -12.54
C LYS A 233 8.38 -18.43 -11.23
N TYR A 234 7.93 -19.67 -11.06
CA TYR A 234 7.40 -20.14 -9.78
C TYR A 234 8.52 -20.23 -8.74
N ASN A 235 8.41 -19.41 -7.69
CA ASN A 235 9.42 -19.28 -6.63
C ASN A 235 8.73 -19.15 -5.25
N PRO A 236 8.04 -20.20 -4.77
CA PRO A 236 7.27 -20.15 -3.53
C PRO A 236 8.18 -19.99 -2.31
N ARG A 237 7.88 -19.00 -1.48
CA ARG A 237 8.57 -18.72 -0.22
C ARG A 237 7.63 -18.00 0.75
N CYS A 238 8.00 -17.91 2.02
CA CYS A 238 7.17 -17.21 3.00
C CYS A 238 7.14 -15.70 2.75
N LEU A 239 6.07 -15.02 3.16
CA LEU A 239 6.10 -13.56 3.37
C LEU A 239 7.12 -13.23 4.45
N ARG A 240 8.05 -12.31 4.16
CA ARG A 240 9.01 -11.77 5.13
C ARG A 240 8.78 -10.30 5.34
N ARG A 241 8.92 -9.84 6.57
CA ARG A 241 8.86 -8.42 6.91
C ARG A 241 9.97 -8.04 7.88
N ASP A 242 10.42 -6.82 7.73
CA ASP A 242 11.27 -6.15 8.69
C ASP A 242 10.63 -4.78 8.97
N ILE A 243 9.53 -4.77 9.74
CA ILE A 243 8.73 -3.57 9.97
C ILE A 243 9.61 -2.50 10.61
N ASN A 244 9.83 -1.40 9.89
CA ASN A 244 10.94 -0.51 10.16
C ASN A 244 10.50 0.89 10.60
N VAL A 245 10.69 1.20 11.88
CA VAL A 245 10.33 2.52 12.44
C VAL A 245 11.26 3.64 11.96
N TRP A 246 12.50 3.33 11.57
CA TRP A 246 13.45 4.36 11.16
C TRP A 246 12.99 5.02 9.86
N VAL A 247 12.52 4.25 8.88
CA VAL A 247 12.00 4.84 7.64
C VAL A 247 10.63 5.48 7.84
N SER A 248 9.73 4.86 8.61
CA SER A 248 8.39 5.41 8.83
C SER A 248 8.43 6.75 9.57
N SER A 249 9.31 6.88 10.56
CA SER A 249 9.43 8.12 11.36
C SER A 249 10.15 9.26 10.64
N ASN A 250 10.88 8.98 9.56
CA ASN A 250 11.63 9.99 8.80
C ASN A 250 10.95 10.44 7.50
N TRP A 251 10.09 9.62 6.88
CA TRP A 251 9.49 9.95 5.57
C TRP A 251 7.99 9.73 5.46
N THR A 252 7.32 9.15 6.46
CA THR A 252 5.89 8.82 6.37
C THR A 252 5.07 9.44 7.50
N THR A 253 5.53 10.54 8.09
CA THR A 253 4.78 11.24 9.15
C THR A 253 3.61 12.06 8.58
N ASP A 254 2.71 12.53 9.45
CA ASP A 254 1.67 13.51 9.06
C ASP A 254 2.28 14.79 8.47
N HIS A 255 3.44 15.21 9.02
CA HIS A 255 4.18 16.35 8.51
C HIS A 255 4.61 16.13 7.05
N ASP A 256 5.12 14.95 6.72
CA ASP A 256 5.63 14.65 5.37
C ASP A 256 4.50 14.60 4.35
N SER A 257 3.39 13.94 4.70
CA SER A 257 2.18 13.89 3.86
C SER A 257 1.57 15.28 3.66
N LYS A 258 1.46 16.07 4.74
CA LYS A 258 0.99 17.46 4.66
C LYS A 258 1.92 18.32 3.79
N LYS A 259 3.23 18.19 3.97
CA LYS A 259 4.24 18.91 3.18
C LYS A 259 4.09 18.57 1.70
N LEU A 260 3.99 17.29 1.37
CA LEU A 260 3.72 16.79 0.02
C LEU A 260 2.46 17.42 -0.59
N ILE A 261 1.34 17.42 0.12
CA ILE A 261 0.08 17.98 -0.37
C ILE A 261 0.15 19.50 -0.55
N THR A 262 0.80 20.21 0.38
CA THR A 262 0.72 21.68 0.45
C THR A 262 1.82 22.44 -0.27
N GLN A 263 2.95 21.78 -0.57
CA GLN A 263 4.12 22.43 -1.17
C GLN A 263 4.36 22.06 -2.64
N ASN A 264 3.55 21.17 -3.22
CA ASN A 264 3.63 20.81 -4.63
C ASN A 264 2.42 21.37 -5.38
N ALA A 265 2.66 22.37 -6.23
CA ALA A 265 1.59 23.10 -6.89
C ALA A 265 1.02 22.33 -8.10
N ASP A 266 1.88 21.62 -8.82
CA ASP A 266 1.60 20.87 -10.04
C ASP A 266 1.76 19.35 -9.82
N ILE A 267 1.24 18.58 -10.78
CA ILE A 267 1.21 17.11 -10.69
C ILE A 267 2.60 16.48 -10.77
N VAL A 268 3.54 17.05 -11.53
CA VAL A 268 4.88 16.48 -11.71
C VAL A 268 5.68 16.63 -10.42
N SER A 269 5.67 17.83 -9.81
CA SER A 269 6.31 18.02 -8.51
C SER A 269 5.70 17.13 -7.42
N PHE A 270 4.36 17.02 -7.40
CA PHE A 270 3.64 16.18 -6.44
C PHE A 270 4.00 14.70 -6.57
N GLN A 271 3.86 14.10 -7.77
CA GLN A 271 4.11 12.67 -7.95
C GLN A 271 5.59 12.30 -7.78
N ASN A 272 6.51 13.18 -8.17
CA ASN A 272 7.95 12.94 -7.99
C ASN A 272 8.31 12.98 -6.49
N ALA A 273 7.86 14.01 -5.77
CA ALA A 273 8.09 14.11 -4.32
C ALA A 273 7.44 12.96 -3.53
N MET A 274 6.30 12.44 -4.01
CA MET A 274 5.63 11.28 -3.41
C MET A 274 6.47 10.00 -3.57
N GLN A 275 7.00 9.75 -4.78
CA GLN A 275 7.79 8.56 -5.10
C GLN A 275 9.19 8.60 -4.49
N GLY A 276 9.78 9.78 -4.35
CA GLY A 276 11.07 10.00 -3.71
C GLY A 276 12.04 10.79 -4.57
N ASP A 277 13.05 11.36 -3.89
CA ASP A 277 14.21 12.00 -4.50
C ASP A 277 15.45 11.21 -4.07
N PHE A 278 15.61 10.05 -4.70
CA PHE A 278 16.61 9.05 -4.34
C PHE A 278 18.05 9.56 -4.43
N PRO A 279 18.45 10.35 -5.46
CA PRO A 279 19.80 10.93 -5.52
C PRO A 279 20.15 11.81 -4.31
N ASN A 280 19.15 12.42 -3.66
CA ASN A 280 19.31 13.24 -2.46
C ASN A 280 18.97 12.49 -1.15
N GLY A 281 18.79 11.16 -1.21
CA GLY A 281 18.53 10.34 -0.04
C GLY A 281 17.11 10.42 0.50
N VAL A 282 16.13 10.88 -0.28
CA VAL A 282 14.75 11.07 0.19
C VAL A 282 13.87 9.95 -0.36
N TYR A 283 13.30 9.14 0.53
CA TYR A 283 12.39 8.05 0.12
C TYR A 283 11.04 8.55 -0.40
N GLY A 284 10.53 9.68 0.12
CA GLY A 284 9.13 10.07 -0.12
C GLY A 284 8.14 9.12 0.57
N VAL A 285 6.86 9.49 0.59
CA VAL A 285 5.84 8.73 1.34
C VAL A 285 5.47 7.39 0.67
N HIS A 286 5.63 7.28 -0.66
CA HIS A 286 5.40 6.02 -1.38
C HIS A 286 6.50 5.01 -1.06
N SER A 287 7.75 5.32 -1.38
CA SER A 287 8.85 4.38 -1.11
C SER A 287 9.05 4.17 0.39
N GLY A 288 8.86 5.21 1.21
CA GLY A 288 8.89 5.08 2.66
C GLY A 288 7.81 4.12 3.20
N GLY A 289 6.63 4.09 2.59
CA GLY A 289 5.57 3.14 2.93
C GLY A 289 5.94 1.69 2.61
N HIS A 290 6.45 1.43 1.39
CA HIS A 290 6.98 0.10 1.03
C HIS A 290 8.12 -0.33 1.94
N TYR A 291 9.12 0.53 2.14
CA TYR A 291 10.27 0.19 2.97
C TYR A 291 9.98 0.14 4.47
N THR A 292 8.85 0.68 4.93
CA THR A 292 8.36 0.42 6.30
C THR A 292 7.98 -1.04 6.47
N LEU A 293 7.58 -1.76 5.40
CA LEU A 293 7.36 -3.21 5.45
C LEU A 293 8.69 -3.97 5.47
N GLY A 294 9.66 -3.51 4.66
CA GLY A 294 10.95 -4.18 4.47
C GLY A 294 10.79 -5.61 3.95
N GLY A 295 11.79 -6.45 4.20
CA GLY A 295 11.70 -7.89 3.91
C GLY A 295 11.39 -8.21 2.44
N ASP A 296 10.54 -9.22 2.23
CA ASP A 296 10.24 -9.79 0.92
C ASP A 296 8.75 -10.16 0.81
N PRO A 297 8.00 -9.56 -0.12
CA PRO A 297 8.47 -8.70 -1.21
C PRO A 297 8.42 -7.19 -0.91
N GLY A 298 8.25 -6.77 0.35
CA GLY A 298 8.07 -5.35 0.69
C GLY A 298 9.23 -4.43 0.26
N ALA A 299 10.45 -4.96 0.16
CA ALA A 299 11.62 -4.26 -0.37
C ALA A 299 11.94 -4.61 -1.84
N ASP A 300 11.05 -5.30 -2.55
CA ASP A 300 11.20 -5.62 -3.98
C ASP A 300 10.33 -4.70 -4.85
N PHE A 301 10.96 -3.97 -5.77
CA PHE A 301 10.28 -2.94 -6.57
C PHE A 301 9.19 -3.50 -7.49
N PHE A 302 9.34 -4.73 -7.98
CA PHE A 302 8.43 -5.32 -8.96
C PHE A 302 7.31 -6.12 -8.30
N SER A 303 7.64 -6.85 -7.23
CA SER A 303 6.77 -7.85 -6.62
C SER A 303 6.18 -7.42 -5.28
N SER A 304 6.33 -6.15 -4.89
CA SER A 304 5.77 -5.58 -3.63
C SER A 304 4.30 -5.87 -3.41
N THR A 305 3.48 -6.01 -4.47
CA THR A 305 2.08 -6.44 -4.39
C THR A 305 1.88 -7.82 -3.75
N GLY A 306 2.93 -8.65 -3.71
CA GLY A 306 2.90 -9.93 -3.01
C GLY A 306 2.73 -9.79 -1.48
N ASP A 307 3.00 -8.62 -0.90
CA ASP A 307 2.61 -8.30 0.48
C ASP A 307 1.15 -7.75 0.51
N PRO A 308 0.23 -8.36 1.27
CA PRO A 308 -1.16 -7.87 1.39
C PRO A 308 -1.31 -6.43 1.89
N ALA A 309 -0.30 -5.88 2.55
CA ALA A 309 -0.27 -4.49 2.99
C ALA A 309 -0.15 -3.49 1.81
N PHE A 310 0.28 -3.94 0.62
CA PHE A 310 0.38 -3.13 -0.59
C PHE A 310 -0.91 -2.38 -0.89
N PHE A 311 -2.06 -3.05 -0.83
CA PHE A 311 -3.34 -2.43 -1.19
C PHE A 311 -3.82 -1.40 -0.16
N LEU A 312 -3.45 -1.56 1.12
CA LEU A 312 -3.73 -0.58 2.16
C LEU A 312 -2.77 0.63 2.05
N HIS A 313 -1.52 0.38 1.68
CA HIS A 313 -0.54 1.40 1.35
C HIS A 313 -0.99 2.23 0.15
N HIS A 314 -1.38 1.60 -0.96
CA HIS A 314 -1.81 2.29 -2.17
C HIS A 314 -3.19 2.95 -2.07
N ALA A 315 -4.07 2.47 -1.18
CA ALA A 315 -5.25 3.24 -0.80
C ALA A 315 -4.88 4.55 -0.08
N GLN A 316 -3.78 4.60 0.69
CA GLN A 316 -3.28 5.84 1.29
C GLN A 316 -2.51 6.72 0.29
N VAL A 317 -1.80 6.14 -0.69
CA VAL A 317 -1.25 6.86 -1.85
C VAL A 317 -2.39 7.58 -2.57
N ASP A 318 -3.45 6.84 -2.89
CA ASP A 318 -4.63 7.37 -3.55
C ASP A 318 -5.36 8.41 -2.69
N ARG A 319 -5.51 8.18 -1.38
CA ARG A 319 -6.06 9.19 -0.45
C ARG A 319 -5.24 10.47 -0.49
N THR A 320 -3.91 10.37 -0.47
CA THR A 320 -3.02 11.55 -0.48
C THR A 320 -3.17 12.34 -1.78
N TRP A 321 -3.27 11.65 -2.93
CA TRP A 321 -3.57 12.29 -4.21
C TRP A 321 -4.97 12.88 -4.26
N TRP A 322 -5.99 12.16 -3.75
CA TRP A 322 -7.36 12.65 -3.64
C TRP A 322 -7.43 13.94 -2.80
N ILE A 323 -6.70 14.03 -1.68
CA ILE A 323 -6.60 15.27 -0.90
C ILE A 323 -5.97 16.37 -1.75
N TRP A 324 -4.83 16.10 -2.39
CA TRP A 324 -4.14 17.10 -3.22
C TRP A 324 -5.01 17.62 -4.37
N GLN A 325 -5.73 16.73 -5.07
CA GLN A 325 -6.63 17.10 -6.15
C GLN A 325 -7.72 18.04 -5.63
N ASN A 326 -8.37 17.70 -4.52
CA ASN A 326 -9.62 18.32 -4.13
C ASN A 326 -9.48 19.46 -3.10
N TYR A 327 -8.39 19.55 -2.34
CA TYR A 327 -8.16 20.66 -1.42
C TYR A 327 -7.73 21.92 -2.19
N LYS A 328 -8.39 23.04 -1.91
CA LYS A 328 -8.23 24.38 -2.54
C LYS A 328 -8.58 24.53 -4.04
N SER A 329 -8.32 23.55 -4.90
CA SER A 329 -8.45 23.75 -6.35
C SER A 329 -8.88 22.50 -7.12
N ALA A 330 -10.00 21.91 -6.71
CA ALA A 330 -10.57 20.68 -7.28
C ALA A 330 -10.72 20.73 -8.81
N GLU A 331 -11.29 21.79 -9.36
CA GLU A 331 -11.49 21.93 -10.81
C GLU A 331 -10.16 22.02 -11.58
N ALA A 332 -9.21 22.80 -11.06
CA ALA A 332 -7.92 23.01 -11.72
C ALA A 332 -7.01 21.77 -11.72
N ARG A 333 -7.21 20.86 -10.76
CA ARG A 333 -6.38 19.66 -10.57
C ARG A 333 -7.03 18.37 -11.03
N LEU A 334 -8.34 18.40 -11.36
CA LEU A 334 -9.08 17.22 -11.80
C LEU A 334 -8.38 16.53 -12.97
N GLU A 335 -7.93 17.31 -13.96
CA GLU A 335 -7.36 16.80 -15.20
C GLU A 335 -5.82 16.96 -15.26
N ALA A 336 -5.18 17.25 -14.12
CA ALA A 336 -3.73 17.43 -14.07
C ALA A 336 -3.00 16.10 -14.31
N ILE A 337 -2.24 16.03 -15.39
CA ILE A 337 -1.38 14.92 -15.80
C ILE A 337 -0.02 15.45 -16.24
N GLY A 338 1.06 14.70 -16.02
CA GLY A 338 2.39 15.09 -16.47
C GLY A 338 3.42 13.99 -16.30
N GLY A 339 4.48 14.04 -17.12
CA GLY A 339 5.48 12.98 -17.26
C GLY A 339 5.30 12.18 -18.54
N THR A 340 6.09 11.12 -18.69
CA THR A 340 6.16 10.30 -19.92
C THR A 340 5.58 8.90 -19.71
N ILE A 341 5.43 8.13 -20.79
CA ILE A 341 4.88 6.76 -20.74
C ILE A 341 5.92 5.68 -20.38
N THR A 342 7.17 6.06 -20.16
CA THR A 342 8.27 5.18 -19.72
C THR A 342 8.88 5.69 -18.42
N ILE A 343 9.28 4.77 -17.53
CA ILE A 343 9.89 5.05 -16.23
C ILE A 343 11.03 6.06 -16.36
N SER A 344 10.93 7.19 -15.65
CA SER A 344 11.95 8.25 -15.64
C SER A 344 12.33 8.74 -17.05
N ASN A 345 11.43 8.58 -18.02
CA ASN A 345 11.68 8.83 -19.44
C ASN A 345 12.86 8.02 -20.02
N GLN A 346 13.00 6.76 -19.59
CA GLN A 346 14.03 5.82 -20.03
C GLN A 346 13.43 4.53 -20.60
N PRO A 347 13.58 4.26 -21.92
CA PRO A 347 14.08 5.19 -22.93
C PRO A 347 13.16 6.41 -23.11
N PRO A 348 13.62 7.51 -23.74
CA PRO A 348 12.77 8.67 -24.00
C PRO A 348 11.49 8.30 -24.75
N SER A 349 10.35 8.81 -24.29
CA SER A 349 9.04 8.56 -24.87
C SER A 349 8.19 9.84 -24.91
N ARG A 350 7.00 9.75 -25.49
CA ARG A 350 6.06 10.89 -25.51
C ARG A 350 5.50 11.16 -24.11
N ASP A 351 4.99 12.38 -23.93
CA ASP A 351 4.20 12.72 -22.76
C ASP A 351 2.95 11.84 -22.68
N GLY A 352 2.57 11.53 -21.44
CA GLY A 352 1.31 10.86 -21.17
C GLY A 352 0.13 11.82 -21.36
N THR A 353 -1.01 11.27 -21.76
CA THR A 353 -2.23 12.03 -22.02
C THR A 353 -3.42 11.41 -21.31
N LEU A 354 -4.48 12.19 -21.12
CA LEU A 354 -5.73 11.71 -20.53
C LEU A 354 -6.43 10.63 -21.37
N ASP A 355 -6.05 10.47 -22.64
CA ASP A 355 -6.55 9.44 -23.56
C ASP A 355 -5.75 8.13 -23.51
N ASP A 356 -4.60 8.13 -22.83
CA ASP A 356 -3.83 6.90 -22.67
C ASP A 356 -4.63 5.88 -21.88
N LEU A 357 -4.59 4.63 -22.34
CA LEU A 357 -5.28 3.53 -21.70
C LEU A 357 -4.45 3.02 -20.51
N ILE A 358 -5.13 2.88 -19.39
CA ILE A 358 -4.69 2.07 -18.26
C ILE A 358 -5.14 0.66 -18.57
N ASP A 359 -4.18 -0.22 -18.85
CA ASP A 359 -4.42 -1.62 -19.14
C ASP A 359 -4.29 -2.48 -17.88
N MET A 360 -5.33 -3.24 -17.55
CA MET A 360 -5.37 -4.16 -16.42
C MET A 360 -5.32 -5.62 -16.89
N ASP A 361 -5.05 -5.86 -18.18
CA ASP A 361 -4.98 -7.18 -18.80
C ASP A 361 -6.24 -8.01 -18.43
N ILE A 362 -6.08 -9.24 -17.96
CA ILE A 362 -7.20 -10.10 -17.57
C ILE A 362 -7.96 -9.67 -16.30
N LEU A 363 -7.50 -8.65 -15.55
CA LEU A 363 -8.13 -8.27 -14.28
C LEU A 363 -9.37 -7.39 -14.50
N ALA A 364 -9.36 -6.53 -15.51
CA ALA A 364 -10.45 -5.60 -15.82
C ALA A 364 -10.29 -4.99 -17.22
N ASP A 365 -11.38 -4.42 -17.74
CA ASP A 365 -11.35 -3.66 -19.00
C ASP A 365 -10.35 -2.50 -18.92
N SER A 366 -9.63 -2.24 -20.02
CA SER A 366 -8.77 -1.06 -20.11
C SER A 366 -9.61 0.23 -20.06
N ARG A 367 -9.11 1.26 -19.37
CA ARG A 367 -9.81 2.54 -19.18
C ARG A 367 -8.91 3.72 -19.56
N PRO A 368 -9.40 4.74 -20.27
CA PRO A 368 -8.60 5.94 -20.50
C PRO A 368 -8.38 6.67 -19.18
N ILE A 369 -7.21 7.30 -19.00
CA ILE A 369 -6.84 7.97 -17.73
C ILE A 369 -7.93 8.97 -17.29
N ARG A 370 -8.55 9.71 -18.23
CA ARG A 370 -9.68 10.64 -17.95
C ARG A 370 -10.81 10.02 -17.11
N GLU A 371 -11.08 8.72 -17.26
CA GLU A 371 -12.15 8.01 -16.54
C GLU A 371 -11.77 7.65 -15.10
N VAL A 372 -10.51 7.76 -14.68
CA VAL A 372 -10.09 7.43 -13.32
C VAL A 372 -9.54 8.63 -12.54
N MET A 373 -9.53 9.81 -13.17
CA MET A 373 -9.07 11.05 -12.52
C MET A 373 -9.95 11.49 -11.35
N SER A 374 -11.22 11.09 -11.34
CA SER A 374 -12.18 11.39 -10.29
C SER A 374 -12.65 10.13 -9.56
N THR A 375 -12.73 10.19 -8.24
CA THR A 375 -13.25 9.08 -7.42
C THR A 375 -14.77 9.03 -7.37
N VAL A 376 -15.47 10.01 -7.94
CA VAL A 376 -16.94 10.11 -7.98
C VAL A 376 -17.47 10.11 -9.42
N GLY A 377 -16.74 9.46 -10.32
CA GLY A 377 -17.20 9.19 -11.69
C GLY A 377 -17.33 10.41 -12.60
N LEU A 378 -16.76 11.56 -12.21
CA LEU A 378 -16.71 12.71 -13.12
C LEU A 378 -15.99 12.28 -14.40
N LYS A 379 -16.55 12.66 -15.55
CA LYS A 379 -16.09 12.24 -16.90
C LYS A 379 -16.40 10.77 -17.28
N GLY A 380 -17.38 10.15 -16.63
CA GLY A 380 -17.90 8.83 -17.05
C GLY A 380 -17.15 7.63 -16.48
N GLY A 381 -16.32 7.86 -15.46
CA GLY A 381 -15.52 6.85 -14.80
C GLY A 381 -16.32 5.83 -13.97
N PRO A 382 -15.78 4.62 -13.75
CA PRO A 382 -16.44 3.58 -12.93
C PRO A 382 -16.33 3.83 -11.42
N LEU A 383 -15.50 4.79 -11.00
CA LEU A 383 -15.17 4.99 -9.59
C LEU A 383 -16.30 5.70 -8.85
N CYS A 384 -16.64 5.19 -7.66
CA CYS A 384 -17.61 5.83 -6.77
C CYS A 384 -17.27 5.63 -5.29
N TYR A 385 -16.27 6.37 -4.81
CA TYR A 385 -15.82 6.34 -3.43
C TYR A 385 -15.23 7.68 -2.95
N VAL A 386 -15.17 7.85 -1.64
CA VAL A 386 -14.51 8.94 -0.93
C VAL A 386 -13.71 8.38 0.25
N TYR A 387 -12.77 9.18 0.76
CA TYR A 387 -12.01 8.87 1.97
C TYR A 387 -12.60 9.60 3.18
N VAL A 388 -12.74 8.90 4.31
CA VAL A 388 -13.30 9.44 5.56
C VAL A 388 -12.51 9.04 6.79
#